data_AF-A0AB37WWY7-F1
#
_entry.id   AF-A0AB37WWY7-F1
#
_cell.length_a   1.000
_cell.length_b   1.000
_cell.length_c   1.000
_cell.angle_alpha   90.00
_cell.angle_beta   90.00
_cell.angle_gamma   90.00
#
_symmetry.space_group_name_H-M   'P 1'
#
loop_
_entity.id
_entity.type
_entity.pdbx_description
1 polymer ?
#
loop_
_entity_poly.entity_id
_entity_poly.type
_entity_poly.pdbx_seq_one_letter_code
_entity_poly.pdbx_strand_id
1 'polypeptide(L)'
;MDEAALLNEAMLAWFPPLGTVELSIQSTFTETDLRNISDLLHRSGKPSWSRIPRIYTTLRLINELEVIDTFLDRGITDLSLPFKQRTLPGQLKDQSSRVRFLDVQSRVLTKALDLEKEGSRHRHFSQPEEVPLKKIAELGKGSYGYVDKVLSTVTYREYARKQIPRGRTFRQDRVVLQDFEKELQALKKLSHQHIVRLIGSYTDPQYVGIIMAPVADCNLKAILNTHVLSQETHSRVRTFYGCLASALRYLHENKLRHKDIKPEVGEFAELSMVSS
;
A
#
# COMPACT_ATOMS: atom_id res chain seq x y z
N MET A 1 -34.50 -0.14 -14.12
CA MET A 1 -33.71 1.09 -13.95
C MET A 1 -32.29 0.72 -14.35
N ASP A 2 -31.72 1.40 -15.33
CA ASP A 2 -30.42 1.08 -15.93
C ASP A 2 -29.30 1.16 -14.87
N GLU A 3 -28.44 0.14 -14.77
CA GLU A 3 -27.30 0.12 -13.83
C GLU A 3 -26.37 1.32 -14.05
N ALA A 4 -26.24 1.79 -15.29
CA ALA A 4 -25.47 2.98 -15.61
C ALA A 4 -26.10 4.26 -15.04
N ALA A 5 -27.43 4.34 -14.98
CA ALA A 5 -28.14 5.48 -14.40
C ALA A 5 -27.97 5.54 -12.88
N LEU A 6 -28.04 4.38 -12.21
CA LEU A 6 -27.79 4.26 -10.77
C LEU A 6 -26.36 4.64 -10.38
N LEU A 7 -25.36 4.18 -11.15
CA LEU A 7 -23.97 4.58 -10.93
C LEU A 7 -23.78 6.09 -11.11
N ASN A 8 -24.39 6.67 -12.15
CA ASN A 8 -24.32 8.12 -12.39
C ASN A 8 -24.96 8.92 -11.24
N GLU A 9 -26.12 8.47 -10.73
CA GLU A 9 -26.80 9.09 -9.59
C GLU A 9 -25.95 9.05 -8.33
N ALA A 10 -25.36 7.90 -8.00
CA ALA A 10 -24.49 7.76 -6.84
C ALA A 10 -23.18 8.58 -6.96
N MET A 11 -22.75 8.88 -8.18
CA MET A 11 -21.56 9.68 -8.48
C MET A 11 -21.81 11.20 -8.42
N LEU A 12 -23.06 11.66 -8.32
CA LEU A 12 -23.41 13.10 -8.31
C LEU A 12 -22.77 13.87 -7.15
N ALA A 13 -22.46 13.20 -6.05
CA ALA A 13 -21.77 13.79 -4.91
C ALA A 13 -20.36 14.33 -5.27
N TRP A 14 -19.69 13.70 -6.24
CA TRP A 14 -18.36 14.10 -6.72
C TRP A 14 -18.38 14.77 -8.09
N PHE A 15 -19.41 14.46 -8.90
CA PHE A 15 -19.53 14.92 -10.29
C PHE A 15 -20.93 15.52 -10.53
N PRO A 16 -21.24 16.69 -9.96
CA PRO A 16 -22.53 17.33 -10.14
C PRO A 16 -22.75 17.75 -11.62
N PRO A 17 -24.02 17.82 -12.09
CA PRO A 17 -24.33 18.21 -13.46
C PRO A 17 -23.86 19.64 -13.76
N LEU A 18 -23.34 19.84 -14.98
CA LEU A 18 -22.92 21.14 -15.48
C LEU A 18 -24.04 22.19 -15.29
N GLY A 19 -23.76 23.25 -14.53
CA GLY A 19 -24.67 24.38 -14.30
C GLY A 19 -25.54 24.32 -13.04
N THR A 20 -25.45 23.27 -12.22
CA THR A 20 -26.24 23.17 -10.96
C THR A 20 -25.56 23.83 -9.74
N VAL A 21 -24.25 24.00 -9.80
CA VAL A 21 -23.43 24.78 -8.86
C VAL A 21 -22.31 25.37 -9.70
N GLU A 22 -22.00 26.66 -9.56
CA GLU A 22 -20.75 27.23 -10.08
C GLU A 22 -19.60 26.28 -9.71
N LEU A 23 -19.06 25.55 -10.70
CA LEU A 23 -17.84 24.74 -10.61
C LEU A 23 -17.48 24.36 -9.18
N SER A 24 -18.28 23.46 -8.58
CA SER A 24 -18.18 23.16 -7.16
C SER A 24 -16.73 22.87 -6.78
N ILE A 25 -16.28 23.68 -5.85
CA ILE A 25 -14.94 23.92 -5.34
C ILE A 25 -14.38 22.69 -4.60
N GLN A 26 -14.35 21.50 -5.22
CA GLN A 26 -13.47 20.44 -4.73
C GLN A 26 -12.08 20.70 -5.32
N SER A 27 -11.27 21.52 -4.65
CA SER A 27 -9.90 21.79 -5.09
C SER A 27 -9.10 20.48 -5.27
N THR A 28 -9.40 19.47 -4.46
CA THR A 28 -8.76 18.16 -4.46
C THR A 28 -9.71 17.06 -3.98
N PHE A 29 -9.48 15.83 -4.42
CA PHE A 29 -10.13 14.62 -3.92
C PHE A 29 -9.33 14.05 -2.76
N THR A 30 -10.00 13.71 -1.67
CA THR A 30 -9.39 13.04 -0.52
C THR A 30 -9.21 11.54 -0.78
N GLU A 31 -8.42 10.87 0.05
CA GLU A 31 -8.33 9.40 -0.01
C GLU A 31 -9.66 8.71 0.27
N THR A 32 -10.47 9.30 1.15
CA THR A 32 -11.82 8.81 1.44
C THR A 32 -12.71 8.92 0.20
N ASP A 33 -12.65 10.03 -0.53
CA ASP A 33 -13.39 10.19 -1.80
C ASP A 33 -13.00 9.11 -2.81
N LEU A 34 -11.71 8.94 -3.04
CA LEU A 34 -11.19 8.00 -4.04
C LEU A 34 -11.48 6.54 -3.67
N ARG A 35 -11.46 6.22 -2.36
CA ARG A 35 -11.87 4.92 -1.84
C ARG A 35 -13.37 4.68 -2.06
N ASN A 36 -14.21 5.67 -1.76
CA ASN A 36 -15.65 5.56 -1.96
C ASN A 36 -16.00 5.41 -3.46
N ILE A 37 -15.32 6.16 -4.33
CA ILE A 37 -15.43 6.00 -5.80
C ILE A 37 -15.03 4.59 -6.22
N SER A 38 -13.90 4.06 -5.71
CA SER A 38 -13.46 2.68 -5.97
C SER A 38 -14.50 1.65 -5.54
N ASP A 39 -14.99 1.74 -4.30
CA ASP A 39 -16.00 0.81 -3.76
C ASP A 39 -17.30 0.85 -4.56
N LEU A 40 -17.74 2.05 -4.98
CA LEU A 40 -18.93 2.23 -5.80
C LEU A 40 -18.76 1.60 -7.20
N LEU A 41 -17.61 1.82 -7.84
CA LEU A 41 -17.27 1.19 -9.13
C LEU A 41 -17.28 -0.33 -9.02
N HIS A 42 -16.69 -0.87 -7.96
CA HIS A 42 -16.63 -2.31 -7.75
C HIS A 42 -18.04 -2.92 -7.61
N ARG A 43 -18.90 -2.31 -6.78
CA ARG A 43 -20.28 -2.78 -6.54
C ARG A 43 -21.18 -2.61 -7.76
N SER A 44 -20.87 -1.67 -8.65
CA SER A 44 -21.62 -1.40 -9.88
C SER A 44 -21.13 -2.21 -11.08
N GLY A 45 -20.45 -3.34 -10.84
CA GLY A 45 -20.00 -4.25 -11.91
C GLY A 45 -18.78 -3.77 -12.70
N LYS A 46 -18.01 -2.79 -12.19
CA LYS A 46 -16.79 -2.25 -12.83
C LYS A 46 -15.51 -2.55 -12.02
N PRO A 47 -15.16 -3.82 -11.76
CA PRO A 47 -14.04 -4.19 -10.89
C PRO A 47 -12.65 -3.82 -11.42
N SER A 48 -12.49 -3.68 -12.75
CA SER A 48 -11.22 -3.22 -13.33
C SER A 48 -11.04 -1.70 -13.14
N TRP A 49 -12.11 -0.93 -13.27
CA TRP A 49 -12.09 0.52 -13.10
C TRP A 49 -11.92 0.90 -11.62
N SER A 50 -12.50 0.10 -10.72
CA SER A 50 -12.33 0.30 -9.28
C SER A 50 -10.86 0.22 -8.85
N ARG A 51 -9.99 -0.43 -9.63
CA ARG A 51 -8.54 -0.53 -9.35
C ARG A 51 -7.73 0.70 -9.75
N ILE A 52 -8.31 1.64 -10.49
CA ILE A 52 -7.67 2.87 -10.93
C ILE A 52 -8.55 4.10 -10.67
N PRO A 53 -9.04 4.30 -9.42
CA PRO A 53 -10.02 5.33 -9.12
C PRO A 53 -9.51 6.75 -9.43
N ARG A 54 -8.20 7.00 -9.38
CA ARG A 54 -7.63 8.33 -9.71
C ARG A 54 -7.63 8.58 -11.20
N ILE A 55 -7.20 7.62 -12.01
CA ILE A 55 -7.30 7.71 -13.47
C ILE A 55 -8.77 7.83 -13.89
N TYR A 56 -9.66 7.01 -13.32
CA TYR A 56 -11.11 7.11 -13.55
C TYR A 56 -11.62 8.52 -13.25
N THR A 57 -11.30 9.05 -12.06
CA THR A 57 -11.73 10.40 -11.66
C THR A 57 -11.19 11.47 -12.61
N THR A 58 -9.92 11.38 -13.00
CA THR A 58 -9.28 12.32 -13.92
C THR A 58 -9.96 12.29 -15.30
N LEU A 59 -10.21 11.09 -15.85
CA LEU A 59 -10.91 10.92 -17.13
C LEU A 59 -12.37 11.37 -17.05
N ARG A 60 -13.06 11.11 -15.93
CA ARG A 60 -14.43 11.56 -15.69
C ARG A 60 -14.53 13.08 -15.67
N LEU A 61 -13.59 13.77 -15.02
CA LEU A 61 -13.55 15.24 -14.93
C LEU A 61 -13.41 15.92 -16.29
N ILE A 62 -12.75 15.27 -17.25
CA ILE A 62 -12.55 15.81 -18.61
C ILE A 62 -13.53 15.25 -19.63
N ASN A 63 -14.48 14.41 -19.20
CA ASN A 63 -15.45 13.70 -20.03
C ASN A 63 -14.82 12.79 -21.10
N GLU A 64 -13.79 12.03 -20.72
CA GLU A 64 -13.03 11.11 -21.59
C GLU A 64 -13.01 9.69 -21.00
N LEU A 65 -14.13 9.21 -20.44
CA LEU A 65 -14.15 7.87 -19.85
C LEU A 65 -14.00 6.77 -20.90
N GLU A 66 -14.32 7.00 -22.18
CA GLU A 66 -14.20 5.99 -23.23
C GLU A 66 -12.79 5.40 -23.37
N VAL A 67 -11.74 6.12 -22.94
CA VAL A 67 -10.36 5.64 -23.06
C VAL A 67 -9.89 4.82 -21.87
N ILE A 68 -10.67 4.66 -20.80
CA ILE A 68 -10.21 4.02 -19.56
C ILE A 68 -9.74 2.57 -19.76
N ASP A 69 -10.47 1.80 -20.57
CA ASP A 69 -10.11 0.41 -20.84
C ASP A 69 -8.76 0.31 -21.59
N THR A 70 -8.45 1.30 -22.44
CA THR A 70 -7.16 1.36 -23.12
C THR A 70 -5.97 1.64 -22.19
N PHE A 71 -6.20 2.31 -21.05
CA PHE A 71 -5.19 2.48 -20.02
C PHE A 71 -4.95 1.15 -19.31
N LEU A 72 -6.03 0.43 -18.97
CA LEU A 72 -5.98 -0.88 -18.32
C LEU A 72 -5.26 -1.93 -19.18
N ASP A 73 -5.56 -1.99 -20.48
CA ASP A 73 -4.93 -2.92 -21.43
C ASP A 73 -3.41 -2.73 -21.54
N ARG A 74 -2.92 -1.53 -21.24
CA ARG A 74 -1.48 -1.21 -21.22
C ARG A 74 -0.83 -1.39 -19.85
N GLY A 75 -1.57 -1.91 -18.87
CA GLY A 75 -1.10 -2.06 -17.49
C GLY A 75 -0.86 -0.72 -16.78
N ILE A 76 -1.50 0.35 -17.24
CA ILE A 76 -1.35 1.68 -16.65
C ILE A 76 -2.20 1.74 -15.38
N THR A 77 -1.54 2.02 -14.26
CA THR A 77 -2.17 2.10 -12.93
C THR A 77 -2.06 3.51 -12.37
N ASP A 78 -2.77 3.77 -11.27
CA ASP A 78 -2.70 5.04 -10.53
C ASP A 78 -1.27 5.39 -10.05
N LEU A 79 -0.36 4.41 -9.93
CA LEU A 79 1.06 4.66 -9.64
C LEU A 79 1.79 5.42 -10.76
N SER A 80 1.24 5.42 -11.98
CA SER A 80 1.79 6.15 -13.11
C SER A 80 1.62 7.66 -12.96
N LEU A 81 0.77 8.09 -12.02
CA LEU A 81 0.57 9.50 -11.69
C LEU A 81 1.74 10.07 -10.86
N PRO A 82 2.17 11.32 -11.12
CA PRO A 82 1.66 12.20 -12.17
C PRO A 82 2.25 11.91 -13.55
N PHE A 83 1.42 12.02 -14.59
CA PHE A 83 1.85 12.00 -15.97
C PHE A 83 2.48 13.34 -16.39
N LYS A 84 3.44 13.26 -17.31
CA LYS A 84 3.98 14.38 -18.08
C LYS A 84 3.45 14.28 -19.51
N GLN A 85 3.52 15.36 -20.28
CA GLN A 85 3.11 15.37 -21.69
C GLN A 85 3.69 14.18 -22.50
N ARG A 86 4.95 13.82 -22.23
CA ARG A 86 5.66 12.71 -22.88
C ARG A 86 5.31 11.31 -22.37
N THR A 87 4.77 11.18 -21.15
CA THR A 87 4.43 9.88 -20.55
C THR A 87 2.93 9.58 -20.62
N LEU A 88 2.10 10.59 -20.90
CA LEU A 88 0.66 10.43 -21.06
C LEU A 88 0.35 9.63 -22.34
N PRO A 89 -0.44 8.54 -22.28
CA PRO A 89 -0.75 7.70 -23.43
C PRO A 89 -1.36 8.48 -24.60
N GLY A 90 -1.08 8.06 -25.84
CA GLY A 90 -1.56 8.71 -27.07
C GLY A 90 -3.05 8.49 -27.38
N GLN A 91 -3.76 7.73 -26.55
CA GLN A 91 -5.19 7.44 -26.68
C GLN A 91 -6.07 8.67 -26.41
N LEU A 92 -5.59 9.59 -25.58
CA LEU A 92 -6.10 10.97 -25.54
C LEU A 92 -5.57 11.67 -26.81
N LYS A 93 -6.35 11.57 -27.88
CA LYS A 93 -5.94 11.91 -29.25
C LYS A 93 -5.81 13.41 -29.45
N ASP A 94 -6.72 14.20 -28.89
CA ASP A 94 -6.73 15.64 -29.09
C ASP A 94 -5.86 16.36 -28.04
N GLN A 95 -5.18 17.41 -28.49
CA GLN A 95 -4.27 18.16 -27.63
C GLN A 95 -5.02 18.84 -26.47
N SER A 96 -6.31 19.14 -26.62
CA SER A 96 -7.10 19.82 -25.60
C SER A 96 -7.37 18.93 -24.39
N SER A 97 -7.78 17.67 -24.60
CA SER A 97 -8.01 16.67 -23.56
C SER A 97 -6.73 16.27 -22.87
N ARG A 98 -5.59 16.23 -23.58
CA ARG A 98 -4.27 16.04 -22.96
C ARG A 98 -3.92 17.15 -21.99
N VAL A 99 -4.10 18.42 -22.40
CA VAL A 99 -3.84 19.58 -21.53
C VAL A 99 -4.77 19.55 -20.32
N ARG A 100 -6.08 19.30 -20.52
CA ARG A 100 -7.04 19.17 -19.42
C ARG A 100 -6.68 18.03 -18.46
N PHE A 101 -6.30 16.86 -18.98
CA PHE A 101 -5.87 15.73 -18.15
C PHE A 101 -4.68 16.12 -17.26
N LEU A 102 -3.66 16.74 -17.85
CA LEU A 102 -2.46 17.14 -17.12
C LEU A 102 -2.73 18.21 -16.06
N ASP A 103 -3.72 19.07 -16.29
CA ASP A 103 -4.16 20.09 -15.35
C ASP A 103 -4.93 19.47 -14.17
N VAL A 104 -5.96 18.66 -14.46
CA VAL A 104 -6.85 18.13 -13.43
C VAL A 104 -6.27 16.94 -12.65
N GLN A 105 -5.24 16.25 -13.15
CA GLN A 105 -4.62 15.13 -12.42
C GLN A 105 -4.11 15.56 -11.04
N SER A 106 -3.72 16.84 -10.87
CA SER A 106 -3.25 17.40 -9.61
C SER A 106 -4.30 17.25 -8.50
N ARG A 107 -5.59 17.24 -8.86
CA ARG A 107 -6.73 17.08 -7.94
C ARG A 107 -6.80 15.69 -7.31
N VAL A 108 -6.18 14.68 -7.91
CA VAL A 108 -6.20 13.29 -7.41
C VAL A 108 -4.84 12.84 -6.87
N LEU A 109 -3.84 13.73 -6.78
CA LEU A 109 -2.52 13.42 -6.21
C LEU A 109 -2.55 13.61 -4.69
N THR A 110 -2.65 12.52 -3.94
CA THR A 110 -2.55 12.55 -2.47
C THR A 110 -1.23 11.94 -2.01
N LYS A 111 -0.91 12.11 -0.73
CA LYS A 111 0.27 11.49 -0.08
C LYS A 111 0.27 9.95 -0.18
N ALA A 112 -0.89 9.33 -0.37
CA ALA A 112 -1.04 7.89 -0.47
C ALA A 112 -0.26 7.30 -1.65
N LEU A 113 -0.24 7.99 -2.80
CA LEU A 113 0.47 7.55 -4.00
C LEU A 113 1.97 7.34 -3.78
N ASP A 114 2.54 8.04 -2.81
CA ASP A 114 3.96 8.00 -2.58
C ASP A 114 4.39 7.05 -1.45
N LEU A 115 3.44 6.47 -0.70
CA LEU A 115 3.76 5.56 0.41
C LEU A 115 4.56 4.34 -0.09
N GLU A 116 4.26 3.90 -1.30
CA GLU A 116 4.80 2.67 -1.91
C GLU A 116 5.74 2.94 -3.10
N LYS A 117 6.05 4.21 -3.39
CA LYS A 117 7.04 4.54 -4.43
C LYS A 117 8.43 4.09 -3.98
N GLU A 118 9.23 3.62 -4.92
CA GLU A 118 10.60 3.22 -4.64
C GLU A 118 11.42 4.42 -4.13
N GLY A 119 12.16 4.21 -3.04
CA GLY A 119 12.87 5.29 -2.34
C GLY A 119 11.95 6.26 -1.58
N SER A 120 10.71 5.87 -1.27
CA SER A 120 9.76 6.69 -0.53
C SER A 120 10.34 7.18 0.79
N ARG A 121 10.16 8.48 1.05
CA ARG A 121 10.40 9.07 2.37
C ARG A 121 9.28 8.69 3.32
N HIS A 122 9.59 8.67 4.61
CA HIS A 122 8.62 8.52 5.68
C HIS A 122 7.44 9.50 5.52
N ARG A 123 6.21 9.02 5.68
CA ARG A 123 5.00 9.81 5.47
C ARG A 123 4.31 10.17 6.77
N HIS A 124 3.77 11.38 6.84
CA HIS A 124 2.95 11.82 7.96
C HIS A 124 1.51 12.03 7.49
N PHE A 125 0.62 11.23 8.07
CA PHE A 125 -0.83 11.30 7.88
C PHE A 125 -1.44 12.01 9.08
N SER A 126 -2.32 12.96 8.80
CA SER A 126 -2.95 13.75 9.87
C SER A 126 -4.13 13.00 10.50
N GLN A 127 -4.70 12.04 9.76
CA GLN A 127 -5.80 11.19 10.20
C GLN A 127 -5.50 9.72 9.82
N PRO A 128 -5.90 8.73 10.64
CA PRO A 128 -5.71 7.31 10.31
C PRO A 128 -6.36 6.88 8.98
N GLU A 129 -7.46 7.50 8.59
CA GLU A 129 -8.24 7.15 7.39
C GLU A 129 -7.52 7.51 6.09
N GLU A 130 -6.56 8.45 6.14
CA GLU A 130 -5.71 8.86 5.02
C GLU A 130 -4.67 7.78 4.64
N VAL A 131 -4.39 6.84 5.55
CA VAL A 131 -3.45 5.75 5.27
C VAL A 131 -4.09 4.82 4.22
N PRO A 132 -3.46 4.61 3.05
CA PRO A 132 -4.06 3.86 1.94
C PRO A 132 -3.94 2.34 2.12
N LEU A 133 -4.22 1.84 3.32
CA LEU A 133 -4.05 0.44 3.69
C LEU A 133 -5.28 -0.08 4.42
N LYS A 134 -5.86 -1.17 3.92
CA LYS A 134 -6.99 -1.86 4.53
C LYS A 134 -6.51 -3.13 5.23
N LYS A 135 -6.79 -3.27 6.53
CA LYS A 135 -6.49 -4.50 7.28
C LYS A 135 -7.26 -5.68 6.71
N ILE A 136 -6.55 -6.77 6.42
CA ILE A 136 -7.10 -8.07 5.96
C ILE A 136 -7.13 -9.06 7.12
N ALA A 137 -6.00 -9.26 7.79
CA ALA A 137 -5.85 -10.25 8.85
C ALA A 137 -4.76 -9.84 9.85
N GLU A 138 -4.83 -10.34 11.08
CA GLU A 138 -3.74 -10.19 12.04
C GLU A 138 -2.71 -11.31 11.84
N LEU A 139 -1.43 -10.96 11.77
CA LEU A 139 -0.32 -11.91 11.58
C LEU A 139 0.39 -12.24 12.89
N GLY A 140 0.39 -11.30 13.84
CA GLY A 140 0.95 -11.53 15.17
C GLY A 140 1.00 -10.28 16.03
N LYS A 141 1.26 -10.49 17.32
CA LYS A 141 1.44 -9.43 18.31
C LYS A 141 2.77 -9.63 19.01
N GLY A 142 3.58 -8.58 19.05
CA GLY A 142 4.85 -8.52 19.77
C GLY A 142 4.79 -7.61 20.99
N SER A 143 5.93 -7.53 21.68
CA SER A 143 6.13 -6.67 22.86
C SER A 143 5.91 -5.18 22.54
N TYR A 144 6.25 -4.76 21.32
CA TYR A 144 6.30 -3.36 20.90
C TYR A 144 5.13 -2.95 19.99
N GLY A 145 4.26 -3.87 19.59
CA GLY A 145 3.21 -3.59 18.61
C GLY A 145 2.57 -4.85 18.05
N TYR A 146 1.85 -4.70 16.94
CA TYR A 146 1.26 -5.83 16.22
C TYR A 146 1.56 -5.74 14.74
N VAL A 147 1.50 -6.89 14.08
CA VAL A 147 1.75 -7.06 12.66
C VAL A 147 0.45 -7.54 12.03
N ASP A 148 -0.02 -6.84 11.00
CA ASP A 148 -1.18 -7.23 10.22
C ASP A 148 -0.86 -7.36 8.73
N LYS A 149 -1.64 -8.22 8.06
CA LYS A 149 -1.72 -8.30 6.61
C LYS A 149 -2.66 -7.20 6.15
N VAL A 150 -2.20 -6.36 5.23
CA VAL A 150 -2.96 -5.23 4.69
C VAL A 150 -3.01 -5.26 3.17
N LEU A 151 -4.09 -4.76 2.59
CA LEU A 151 -4.23 -4.49 1.16
C LEU A 151 -4.01 -3.00 0.91
N SER A 152 -3.11 -2.65 -0.01
CA SER A 152 -3.01 -1.28 -0.51
C SER A 152 -4.22 -0.90 -1.34
N THR A 153 -4.84 0.24 -1.03
CA THR A 153 -5.92 0.81 -1.84
C THR A 153 -5.41 1.56 -3.07
N VAL A 154 -4.08 1.70 -3.21
CA VAL A 154 -3.43 2.32 -4.38
C VAL A 154 -2.93 1.26 -5.35
N THR A 155 -2.17 0.27 -4.85
CA THR A 155 -1.49 -0.71 -5.69
C THR A 155 -2.22 -2.05 -5.76
N TYR A 156 -3.21 -2.27 -4.90
CA TYR A 156 -3.92 -3.54 -4.74
C TYR A 156 -3.00 -4.72 -4.43
N ARG A 157 -1.82 -4.43 -3.86
CA ARG A 157 -0.87 -5.43 -3.37
C ARG A 157 -1.04 -5.64 -1.88
N GLU A 158 -0.74 -6.86 -1.46
CA GLU A 158 -0.75 -7.24 -0.06
C GLU A 158 0.61 -6.97 0.58
N TYR A 159 0.60 -6.47 1.81
CA TYR A 159 1.80 -6.16 2.58
C TYR A 159 1.66 -6.61 4.03
N ALA A 160 2.80 -6.78 4.69
CA ALA A 160 2.88 -6.89 6.13
C ALA A 160 3.08 -5.49 6.69
N ARG A 161 2.22 -5.07 7.62
CA ARG A 161 2.34 -3.79 8.31
C ARG A 161 2.59 -4.04 9.78
N LYS A 162 3.71 -3.51 10.29
CA LYS A 162 3.98 -3.45 11.73
C LYS A 162 3.49 -2.11 12.25
N GLN A 163 2.56 -2.12 13.21
CA GLN A 163 2.05 -0.94 13.89
C GLN A 163 2.55 -0.91 15.33
N ILE A 164 3.19 0.20 15.69
CA ILE A 164 3.69 0.47 17.04
C ILE A 164 2.88 1.64 17.59
N PRO A 165 2.15 1.48 18.71
CA PRO A 165 1.37 2.56 19.31
C PRO A 165 2.24 3.75 19.68
N ARG A 166 1.74 4.97 19.42
CA ARG A 166 2.34 6.23 19.86
C ARG A 166 2.37 6.30 21.40
N GLY A 167 3.33 7.04 21.94
CA GLY A 167 3.44 7.21 23.38
C GLY A 167 2.32 8.08 23.95
N ARG A 168 1.79 7.73 25.13
CA ARG A 168 0.73 8.52 25.80
C ARG A 168 1.22 9.85 26.36
N THR A 169 2.54 9.96 26.57
CA THR A 169 3.22 11.18 27.01
C THR A 169 4.29 11.56 26.00
N PHE A 170 4.65 12.86 25.93
CA PHE A 170 5.70 13.35 25.04
C PHE A 170 7.02 12.59 25.18
N ARG A 171 7.40 12.24 26.43
CA ARG A 171 8.62 11.46 26.69
C ARG A 171 8.53 10.05 26.12
N GLN A 172 7.41 9.36 26.31
CA GLN A 172 7.19 8.03 25.74
C GLN A 172 7.17 8.09 24.21
N ASP A 173 6.50 9.08 23.63
CA ASP A 173 6.38 9.22 22.17
C ASP A 173 7.75 9.45 21.53
N ARG A 174 8.60 10.26 22.18
CA ARG A 174 9.98 10.47 21.74
C ARG A 174 10.81 9.18 21.77
N VAL A 175 10.62 8.31 22.76
CA VAL A 175 11.32 7.00 22.81
C VAL A 175 10.82 6.10 21.68
N VAL A 176 9.51 6.01 21.49
CA VAL A 176 8.90 5.23 20.40
C VAL A 176 9.44 5.69 19.04
N LEU A 177 9.50 7.00 18.78
CA LEU A 177 10.01 7.55 17.52
C LEU A 177 11.51 7.28 17.33
N GLN A 178 12.32 7.30 18.40
CA GLN A 178 13.74 6.97 18.31
C GLN A 178 13.96 5.50 17.96
N ASP A 179 13.21 4.60 18.59
CA ASP A 179 13.35 3.17 18.34
C ASP A 179 12.81 2.80 16.95
N PHE A 180 11.70 3.42 16.54
CA PHE A 180 11.18 3.34 15.18
C PHE A 180 12.20 3.81 14.13
N GLU A 181 12.85 4.95 14.34
CA GLU A 181 13.86 5.45 13.39
C GLU A 181 15.07 4.51 13.31
N LYS A 182 15.52 3.95 14.44
CA LYS A 182 16.60 2.95 14.43
C LYS A 182 16.21 1.71 13.60
N GLU A 183 14.99 1.20 13.81
CA GLU A 183 14.45 0.06 13.06
C GLU A 183 14.37 0.38 11.56
N LEU A 184 13.81 1.54 11.21
CA LEU A 184 13.70 1.99 9.83
C LEU A 184 15.08 2.11 9.14
N GLN A 185 16.09 2.63 9.84
CA GLN A 185 17.45 2.76 9.32
C GLN A 185 18.18 1.43 9.19
N ALA A 186 17.84 0.43 10.00
CA ALA A 186 18.32 -0.93 9.82
C ALA A 186 17.71 -1.53 8.55
N LEU A 187 16.38 -1.50 8.43
CA LEU A 187 15.64 -2.06 7.30
C LEU A 187 16.02 -1.46 5.94
N LYS A 188 16.29 -0.14 5.88
CA LYS A 188 16.71 0.54 4.65
C LYS A 188 18.00 -0.02 4.04
N LYS A 189 18.86 -0.66 4.84
CA LYS A 189 20.16 -1.20 4.41
C LYS A 189 20.08 -2.66 3.98
N LEU A 190 18.93 -3.31 4.16
CA LEU A 190 18.75 -4.72 3.88
C LEU A 190 18.18 -4.90 2.47
N SER A 191 18.89 -5.67 1.65
CA SER A 191 18.42 -6.07 0.33
C SER A 191 18.89 -7.50 0.06
N HIS A 192 18.02 -8.46 0.36
CA HIS A 192 18.31 -9.88 0.20
C HIS A 192 17.01 -10.67 0.03
N GLN A 193 17.02 -11.70 -0.83
CA GLN A 193 15.82 -12.45 -1.20
C GLN A 193 15.10 -13.18 -0.04
N HIS A 194 15.82 -13.48 1.05
CA HIS A 194 15.27 -14.14 2.24
C HIS A 194 15.09 -13.18 3.44
N ILE A 195 15.12 -11.88 3.20
CA ILE A 195 14.86 -10.82 4.18
C ILE A 195 13.70 -9.98 3.62
N VAL A 196 12.75 -9.56 4.45
CA VAL A 196 11.71 -8.68 3.92
C VAL A 196 12.32 -7.36 3.50
N ARG A 197 11.74 -6.77 2.47
CA ARG A 197 12.08 -5.45 1.99
C ARG A 197 11.15 -4.42 2.60
N LEU A 198 11.73 -3.32 3.06
CA LEU A 198 10.98 -2.11 3.38
C LEU A 198 10.33 -1.54 2.12
N ILE A 199 9.00 -1.38 2.16
CA ILE A 199 8.22 -0.73 1.11
C ILE A 199 8.03 0.74 1.41
N GLY A 200 7.76 1.06 2.68
CA GLY A 200 7.44 2.40 3.11
C GLY A 200 7.28 2.48 4.61
N SER A 201 7.13 3.69 5.12
CA SER A 201 6.86 3.92 6.53
C SER A 201 6.02 5.17 6.72
N TYR A 202 5.26 5.21 7.81
CA TYR A 202 4.41 6.34 8.09
C TYR A 202 4.19 6.57 9.58
N THR A 203 3.69 7.75 9.91
CA THR A 203 3.15 8.12 11.23
C THR A 203 1.73 8.64 11.04
N ASP A 204 0.85 8.26 11.97
CA ASP A 204 -0.49 8.84 12.13
C ASP A 204 -0.68 9.23 13.62
N PRO A 205 -1.81 9.84 14.03
CA PRO A 205 -2.04 10.22 15.42
C PRO A 205 -1.97 9.08 16.44
N GLN A 206 -2.17 7.83 16.02
CA GLN A 206 -2.28 6.64 16.88
C GLN A 206 -1.04 5.74 16.81
N TYR A 207 -0.38 5.64 15.65
CA TYR A 207 0.67 4.67 15.38
C TYR A 207 1.86 5.24 14.60
N VAL A 208 2.99 4.57 14.74
CA VAL A 208 4.04 4.53 13.71
C VAL A 208 3.96 3.20 12.98
N GLY A 209 4.06 3.24 11.65
CA GLY A 209 3.82 2.11 10.77
C GLY A 209 5.01 1.81 9.86
N ILE A 210 5.37 0.54 9.74
CA ILE A 210 6.38 0.03 8.80
C ILE A 210 5.69 -0.93 7.83
N ILE A 211 5.84 -0.69 6.53
CA ILE A 211 5.27 -1.51 5.47
C ILE A 211 6.36 -2.36 4.85
N MET A 212 6.14 -3.67 4.80
CA MET A 212 7.11 -4.65 4.34
C MET A 212 6.47 -5.60 3.34
N ALA A 213 7.30 -6.07 2.42
CA ALA A 213 6.97 -7.18 1.53
C ALA A 213 8.15 -8.14 1.49
N PRO A 214 7.94 -9.44 1.28
CA PRO A 214 6.64 -10.08 1.06
C PRO A 214 5.91 -10.41 2.37
N VAL A 215 4.63 -10.80 2.30
CA VAL A 215 3.84 -11.24 3.46
C VAL A 215 4.18 -12.69 3.78
N ALA A 216 4.61 -13.00 5.00
CA ALA A 216 4.80 -14.40 5.39
C ALA A 216 3.47 -15.16 5.47
N ASP A 217 3.45 -16.33 4.85
CA ASP A 217 2.31 -17.25 4.88
C ASP A 217 2.15 -17.93 6.25
N CYS A 218 3.26 -18.17 6.93
CA CYS A 218 3.30 -18.79 8.25
C CYS A 218 4.67 -18.56 8.91
N ASN A 219 4.77 -18.87 10.20
CA ASN A 219 6.03 -18.82 10.93
C ASN A 219 6.54 -20.21 11.32
N LEU A 220 7.84 -20.30 11.63
CA LEU A 220 8.46 -21.57 12.00
C LEU A 220 7.77 -22.21 13.20
N LYS A 221 7.39 -21.43 14.22
CA LYS A 221 6.66 -21.95 15.38
C LYS A 221 5.34 -22.63 14.97
N ALA A 222 4.59 -22.06 14.03
CA ALA A 222 3.36 -22.64 13.51
C ALA A 222 3.61 -23.94 12.74
N ILE A 223 4.66 -23.97 11.91
CA ILE A 223 5.09 -25.20 11.21
C ILE A 223 5.48 -26.28 12.23
N LEU A 224 6.29 -25.94 13.23
CA LEU A 224 6.77 -26.88 14.24
C LEU A 224 5.67 -27.36 15.20
N ASN A 225 4.66 -26.53 15.45
CA ASN A 225 3.49 -26.91 16.26
C ASN A 225 2.48 -27.77 15.49
N THR A 226 2.71 -28.03 14.19
CA THR A 226 1.84 -28.90 13.42
C THR A 226 2.11 -30.36 13.82
N HIS A 227 1.10 -31.04 14.39
CA HIS A 227 1.23 -32.40 14.95
C HIS A 227 1.58 -33.49 13.91
N VAL A 228 1.49 -33.19 12.62
CA VAL A 228 1.80 -34.14 11.53
C VAL A 228 3.10 -33.71 10.85
N LEU A 229 4.20 -34.38 11.19
CA LEU A 229 5.48 -34.28 10.49
C LEU A 229 5.41 -35.05 9.17
N SER A 230 4.61 -34.56 8.25
CA SER A 230 4.56 -35.08 6.88
C SER A 230 5.89 -34.84 6.16
N GLN A 231 6.13 -35.57 5.06
CA GLN A 231 7.26 -35.29 4.17
C GLN A 231 7.27 -33.83 3.68
N GLU A 232 6.08 -33.25 3.46
CA GLU A 232 5.93 -31.85 3.11
C GLU A 232 6.39 -30.92 4.24
N THR A 233 6.00 -31.22 5.49
CA THR A 233 6.45 -30.46 6.68
C THR A 233 7.98 -30.49 6.79
N HIS A 234 8.61 -31.65 6.62
CA HIS A 234 10.07 -31.79 6.63
C HIS A 234 10.75 -30.98 5.52
N SER A 235 10.21 -31.02 4.30
CA SER A 235 10.71 -30.22 3.17
C SER A 235 10.66 -28.72 3.49
N ARG A 236 9.53 -28.23 4.00
CA ARG A 236 9.34 -26.83 4.38
C ARG A 236 10.31 -26.39 5.48
N VAL A 237 10.52 -27.21 6.50
CA VAL A 237 11.49 -26.94 7.58
C VAL A 237 12.92 -26.88 7.04
N ARG A 238 13.31 -27.78 6.13
CA ARG A 238 14.64 -27.76 5.52
C ARG A 238 14.87 -26.48 4.70
N THR A 239 13.89 -26.09 3.89
CA THR A 239 13.94 -24.82 3.15
C THR A 239 14.05 -23.63 4.10
N PHE A 240 13.33 -23.65 5.22
CA PHE A 240 13.40 -22.60 6.24
C PHE A 240 14.84 -22.38 6.74
N TYR A 241 15.54 -23.46 7.11
CA TYR A 241 16.93 -23.36 7.56
C TYR A 241 17.89 -22.86 6.48
N GLY A 242 17.69 -23.27 5.22
CA GLY A 242 18.51 -22.80 4.10
C GLY A 242 18.38 -21.28 3.88
N CYS A 243 17.15 -20.80 3.85
CA CYS A 243 16.86 -19.38 3.70
C CYS A 243 17.35 -18.55 4.90
N LEU A 244 17.14 -19.04 6.13
CA LEU A 244 17.66 -18.41 7.35
C LEU A 244 19.20 -18.32 7.32
N ALA A 245 19.89 -19.41 6.98
CA ALA A 245 21.34 -19.43 6.88
C ALA A 245 21.84 -18.42 5.83
N SER A 246 21.16 -18.33 4.68
CA SER A 246 21.51 -17.34 3.65
C SER A 246 21.28 -15.90 4.13
N ALA A 247 20.16 -15.63 4.81
CA ALA A 247 19.89 -14.31 5.39
C ALA A 247 20.93 -13.92 6.46
N LEU A 248 21.30 -14.86 7.34
CA LEU A 248 22.32 -14.62 8.36
C LEU A 248 23.70 -14.36 7.77
N ARG A 249 24.08 -15.12 6.73
CA ARG A 249 25.32 -14.87 6.00
C ARG A 249 25.33 -13.44 5.46
N TYR A 250 24.27 -13.01 4.78
CA TYR A 250 24.15 -11.64 4.27
C TYR A 250 24.30 -10.59 5.38
N LEU A 251 23.61 -10.77 6.51
CA LEU A 251 23.70 -9.84 7.65
C LEU A 251 25.14 -9.75 8.19
N HIS A 252 25.79 -10.89 8.38
CA HIS A 252 27.16 -10.94 8.88
C HIS A 252 28.18 -10.33 7.91
N GLU A 253 28.05 -10.57 6.60
CA GLU A 253 28.88 -9.94 5.56
C GLU A 253 28.74 -8.42 5.55
N ASN A 254 27.54 -7.90 5.84
CA ASN A 254 27.28 -6.47 6.00
C ASN A 254 27.61 -5.92 7.41
N LYS A 255 28.26 -6.72 8.26
CA LYS A 255 28.61 -6.39 9.66
C LYS A 255 27.40 -5.99 10.52
N LEU A 256 26.21 -6.44 10.13
CA LEU A 256 24.98 -6.26 10.88
C LEU A 256 24.80 -7.46 11.81
N ARG A 257 24.67 -7.17 13.12
CA ARG A 257 24.30 -8.18 14.11
C ARG A 257 22.78 -8.13 14.27
N HIS A 258 22.11 -9.23 13.97
CA HIS A 258 20.66 -9.35 14.13
C HIS A 258 20.21 -9.25 15.61
N LYS A 259 21.05 -9.77 16.53
CA LYS A 259 20.92 -9.71 17.99
C LYS A 259 19.71 -10.39 18.65
N ASP A 260 18.67 -10.80 17.92
CA ASP A 260 17.49 -11.44 18.54
C ASP A 260 16.85 -12.58 17.72
N ILE A 261 17.60 -13.49 17.09
CA ILE A 261 16.98 -14.59 16.30
C ILE A 261 16.05 -15.46 17.17
N LYS A 262 14.73 -15.40 16.96
CA LYS A 262 13.70 -16.20 17.67
C LYS A 262 12.68 -16.79 16.69
N PRO A 263 12.04 -17.93 17.02
CA PRO A 263 11.07 -18.62 16.16
C PRO A 263 9.66 -17.98 16.11
N GLU A 264 9.42 -16.86 16.80
CA GLU A 264 8.11 -16.19 16.94
C GLU A 264 7.98 -14.93 16.06
N VAL A 265 6.76 -14.61 15.61
CA VAL A 265 6.46 -13.46 14.72
C VAL A 265 6.44 -12.10 15.44
N GLY A 266 6.59 -12.05 16.76
CA GLY A 266 6.37 -10.82 17.53
C GLY A 266 7.39 -9.71 17.29
N GLU A 267 8.64 -10.04 16.97
CA GLU A 267 9.72 -9.06 16.76
C GLU A 267 10.26 -9.05 15.32
N PHE A 268 9.95 -10.08 14.52
CA PHE A 268 10.53 -10.36 13.19
C PHE A 268 9.55 -10.21 12.04
N ALA A 269 8.93 -9.04 11.92
CA ALA A 269 8.47 -8.67 10.60
C ALA A 269 9.65 -8.62 9.59
N GLU A 270 10.91 -8.48 10.04
CA GLU A 270 12.11 -8.32 9.21
C GLU A 270 12.60 -9.60 8.47
N LEU A 271 12.18 -10.80 8.85
CA LEU A 271 12.61 -12.08 8.24
C LEU A 271 11.43 -12.96 7.79
N SER A 272 10.27 -12.36 7.58
CA SER A 272 9.08 -13.06 7.11
C SER A 272 9.32 -13.63 5.70
N MET A 273 9.44 -14.95 5.57
CA MET A 273 9.90 -15.58 4.34
C MET A 273 8.79 -15.79 3.30
N VAL A 274 9.14 -15.36 2.08
CA VAL A 274 8.65 -15.81 0.77
C VAL A 274 8.53 -17.32 0.64
N SER A 275 7.37 -17.97 0.64
CA SER A 275 7.30 -19.28 -0.01
C SER A 275 7.31 -19.05 -1.53
N SER A 276 8.41 -19.42 -2.19
CA SER A 276 8.51 -19.44 -3.65
C SER A 276 7.89 -20.70 -4.22
#